data_AF-A0A1Y4DG46-F1
#
_entry.id   AF-A0A1Y4DG46-F1
#
_cell.length_a   1.000
_cell.length_b   1.000
_cell.length_c   1.000
_cell.angle_alpha   90.00
_cell.angle_beta   90.00
_cell.angle_gamma   90.00
#
_symmetry.space_group_name_H-M   'P 1'
#
loop_
_entity.id
_entity.type
_entity.pdbx_description
1 polymer ?
#
loop_
_entity_poly.entity_id
_entity_poly.type
_entity_poly.pdbx_seq_one_letter_code
_entity_poly.pdbx_strand_id
1 'polypeptide(L)'
;MVYKFRIISDEVDDFLREIKIDSDASFYDLHEAILKCTNYKNDQMTSFFICDDDWEKEIEITLEDMGTGSSEEDTFVMKDTRLSELLEDEKQKLIYVFDPLTERVFFIELSEIITGKDLEHAVCSRKEGNPPKQTVDFDEQMKADSSLDLDENFYGDQEYDMEDFDPDGYDIGSGGNPYDEDKY
;
A
#
# COMPACT_ATOMS: atom_id res chain seq x y z
N MET A 1 -28.57 6.55 3.78
CA MET A 1 -28.18 7.71 2.91
C MET A 1 -27.26 7.18 1.84
N VAL A 2 -27.12 7.83 0.68
CA VAL A 2 -26.21 7.34 -0.37
C VAL A 2 -25.03 8.28 -0.55
N TYR A 3 -23.82 7.74 -0.40
CA TYR A 3 -22.57 8.40 -0.71
C TYR A 3 -22.21 8.17 -2.17
N LYS A 4 -21.72 9.23 -2.83
CA LYS A 4 -21.17 9.17 -4.18
C LYS A 4 -19.69 9.51 -4.15
N PHE A 5 -18.86 8.50 -4.37
CA PHE A 5 -17.42 8.65 -4.49
C PHE A 5 -17.00 8.86 -5.93
N ARG A 6 -16.07 9.80 -6.14
CA ARG A 6 -15.35 9.98 -7.39
C ARG A 6 -13.93 9.48 -7.21
N ILE A 7 -13.46 8.64 -8.12
CA ILE A 7 -12.16 7.98 -8.04
C ILE A 7 -11.37 8.31 -9.31
N ILE A 8 -10.14 8.78 -9.13
CA ILE A 8 -9.19 9.09 -10.19
C ILE A 8 -7.82 8.48 -9.88
N SER A 9 -6.96 8.42 -10.89
CA SER A 9 -5.57 7.98 -10.79
C SER A 9 -4.68 9.03 -11.43
N ASP A 10 -3.51 9.26 -10.86
CA ASP A 10 -2.45 10.08 -11.42
C ASP A 10 -1.65 9.37 -12.52
N GLU A 11 -1.71 8.05 -12.58
CA GLU A 11 -1.02 7.25 -13.60
C GLU A 11 -1.76 7.20 -14.93
N VAL A 12 -3.08 7.39 -14.92
CA VAL A 12 -3.95 7.24 -16.09
C VAL A 12 -4.92 8.42 -16.17
N ASP A 13 -4.58 9.41 -17.00
CA ASP A 13 -5.30 10.69 -17.13
C ASP A 13 -6.81 10.55 -17.43
N ASP A 14 -7.22 9.51 -18.16
CA ASP A 14 -8.61 9.29 -18.56
C ASP A 14 -9.40 8.38 -17.60
N PHE A 15 -8.77 7.91 -16.51
CA PHE A 15 -9.40 7.02 -15.55
C PHE A 15 -10.34 7.78 -14.61
N LEU A 16 -11.63 7.42 -14.67
CA LEU A 16 -12.65 7.92 -13.76
C LEU A 16 -13.63 6.80 -13.38
N ARG A 17 -13.86 6.63 -12.09
CA ARG A 17 -14.98 5.82 -11.57
C ARG A 17 -15.85 6.69 -10.67
N GLU A 18 -17.16 6.49 -10.77
CA GLU A 18 -18.10 7.05 -9.79
C GLU A 18 -18.85 5.89 -9.12
N ILE A 19 -18.63 5.69 -7.82
CA ILE A 19 -19.26 4.62 -7.03
C ILE A 19 -20.32 5.24 -6.14
N LYS A 20 -21.52 4.66 -6.15
CA LYS A 20 -22.59 4.98 -5.20
C LYS A 20 -22.73 3.84 -4.21
N ILE A 21 -22.75 4.15 -2.92
CA ILE A 21 -22.83 3.16 -1.85
C ILE A 21 -23.62 3.74 -0.69
N ASP A 22 -24.22 2.88 0.13
CA ASP A 22 -24.90 3.35 1.33
C ASP A 22 -23.90 3.88 2.37
N SER A 23 -24.29 4.93 3.10
CA SER A 23 -23.50 5.49 4.19
C SER A 23 -23.28 4.48 5.34
N ASP A 24 -24.24 3.58 5.55
CA ASP A 24 -24.14 2.52 6.57
C ASP A 24 -23.29 1.33 6.13
N ALA A 25 -22.82 1.30 4.88
CA ALA A 25 -21.91 0.25 4.39
C ALA A 25 -20.52 0.39 5.01
N SER A 26 -19.78 -0.72 5.01
CA SER A 26 -18.41 -0.77 5.53
C SER A 26 -17.40 -0.22 4.51
N PHE A 27 -16.21 0.17 4.98
CA PHE A 27 -15.08 0.43 4.09
C PHE A 27 -14.71 -0.81 3.25
N TYR A 28 -14.98 -2.01 3.76
CA TYR A 28 -14.78 -3.26 3.01
C TYR A 28 -15.73 -3.38 1.82
N ASP A 29 -16.98 -2.93 1.95
CA ASP A 29 -17.93 -2.89 0.83
C ASP A 29 -17.48 -1.91 -0.25
N LEU A 30 -16.89 -0.77 0.14
CA LEU A 30 -16.28 0.18 -0.79
C LEU A 30 -15.05 -0.42 -1.48
N HIS A 31 -14.17 -1.11 -0.74
CA HIS A 31 -13.03 -1.86 -1.29
C HIS A 31 -13.49 -2.87 -2.36
N GLU A 32 -14.46 -3.72 -2.02
CA GLU A 32 -15.02 -4.67 -2.97
C GLU A 32 -15.61 -3.99 -4.21
N ALA A 33 -16.28 -2.85 -4.03
CA ALA A 33 -16.83 -2.08 -5.14
C ALA A 33 -15.73 -1.55 -6.06
N ILE A 34 -14.61 -1.06 -5.51
CA ILE A 34 -13.44 -0.62 -6.27
C ILE A 34 -12.88 -1.80 -7.07
N LEU A 35 -12.60 -2.93 -6.42
CA LEU A 35 -12.08 -4.13 -7.08
C LEU A 35 -12.99 -4.59 -8.23
N LYS A 36 -14.32 -4.61 -8.02
CA LYS A 36 -15.31 -4.96 -9.05
C LYS A 36 -15.36 -3.92 -10.17
N CYS A 37 -15.16 -2.63 -9.87
CA CYS A 37 -15.13 -1.55 -10.86
C CYS A 37 -13.88 -1.56 -11.73
N THR A 38 -12.72 -1.93 -11.17
CA THR A 38 -11.41 -1.99 -11.83
C THR A 38 -11.05 -3.38 -12.35
N ASN A 39 -11.83 -4.40 -11.99
CA ASN A 39 -11.56 -5.80 -12.31
C ASN A 39 -10.23 -6.29 -11.72
N TYR A 40 -9.88 -5.77 -10.55
CA TYR A 40 -8.72 -6.16 -9.77
C TYR A 40 -9.02 -7.42 -8.94
N LYS A 41 -7.98 -8.17 -8.60
CA LYS A 41 -8.03 -9.31 -7.69
C LYS A 41 -7.98 -8.83 -6.24
N ASN A 42 -8.59 -9.59 -5.34
CA ASN A 42 -8.51 -9.32 -3.91
C ASN A 42 -7.32 -10.08 -3.29
N ASP A 43 -6.10 -9.75 -3.71
CA ASP A 43 -4.86 -10.41 -3.30
C ASP A 43 -3.79 -9.44 -2.77
N GLN A 44 -4.10 -8.15 -2.68
CA GLN A 44 -3.22 -7.10 -2.15
C GLN A 44 -3.69 -6.65 -0.76
N MET A 45 -2.74 -6.26 0.10
CA MET A 45 -3.02 -5.68 1.42
C MET A 45 -3.36 -4.19 1.30
N THR A 46 -4.54 -3.89 0.77
CA THR A 46 -4.94 -2.50 0.50
C THR A 46 -5.30 -1.75 1.78
N SER A 47 -5.13 -0.43 1.80
CA SER A 47 -5.60 0.45 2.88
C SER A 47 -6.26 1.71 2.34
N PHE A 48 -7.21 2.25 3.12
CA PHE A 48 -7.73 3.60 2.92
C PHE A 48 -7.04 4.55 3.88
N PHE A 49 -6.83 5.78 3.45
CA PHE A 49 -6.44 6.88 4.31
C PHE A 49 -7.46 8.00 4.17
N ILE A 50 -7.96 8.52 5.28
CA ILE A 50 -8.65 9.81 5.30
C ILE A 50 -7.59 10.90 5.24
N CYS A 51 -7.82 11.91 4.40
CA CYS A 51 -6.89 12.98 4.16
C CYS A 51 -7.48 14.35 4.46
N ASP A 52 -6.58 15.29 4.73
CA ASP A 52 -6.90 16.71 4.81
C ASP A 52 -7.09 17.35 3.42
N ASP A 53 -7.26 18.67 3.39
CA ASP A 53 -7.42 19.45 2.15
C ASP A 53 -6.15 19.44 1.27
N ASP A 54 -4.98 19.11 1.78
CA ASP A 54 -3.70 19.06 1.07
C ASP A 54 -3.29 17.62 0.67
N TRP A 55 -4.18 16.64 0.86
CA TRP A 55 -3.95 15.20 0.64
C TRP A 55 -2.92 14.57 1.61
N GLU A 56 -2.68 15.19 2.76
CA GLU A 56 -1.89 14.58 3.83
C GLU A 56 -2.71 13.48 4.51
N LYS A 57 -2.09 12.33 4.78
CA LYS A 57 -2.74 11.15 5.37
C LYS A 57 -2.89 11.34 6.88
N GLU A 58 -4.11 11.25 7.39
CA GLU A 58 -4.39 11.42 8.83
C GLU A 58 -4.80 10.10 9.51
N ILE A 59 -5.83 9.44 8.99
CA ILE A 59 -6.40 8.23 9.57
C ILE A 59 -6.24 7.07 8.59
N GLU A 60 -5.64 5.97 9.02
CA GLU A 60 -5.51 4.75 8.23
C GLU A 60 -6.61 3.74 8.59
N ILE A 61 -7.19 3.11 7.56
CA ILE A 61 -8.14 2.01 7.66
C ILE A 61 -7.59 0.81 6.89
N THR A 62 -7.19 -0.24 7.60
CA THR A 62 -6.50 -1.41 7.03
C THR A 62 -7.49 -2.52 6.63
N LEU A 63 -7.14 -3.31 5.61
CA LEU A 63 -7.98 -4.43 5.16
C LEU A 63 -8.16 -5.52 6.23
N GLU A 64 -7.08 -5.79 6.98
CA GLU A 64 -7.05 -6.72 8.09
C GLU A 64 -6.37 -6.06 9.29
N ASP A 65 -6.66 -6.58 10.48
CA ASP A 65 -5.99 -6.16 11.70
C ASP A 65 -4.50 -6.56 11.65
N MET A 66 -3.64 -5.56 11.50
CA MET A 66 -2.19 -5.75 11.43
C MET A 66 -1.56 -5.99 12.81
N GLY A 67 -2.33 -5.90 13.91
CA GLY A 67 -1.84 -6.12 15.27
C GLY A 67 -0.74 -5.14 15.71
N THR A 68 -0.51 -4.07 14.94
CA THR A 68 0.51 -3.05 15.18
C THR A 68 0.05 -1.95 16.12
N GLY A 69 -1.25 -1.93 16.47
CA GLY A 69 -1.80 -0.97 17.40
C GLY A 69 -1.18 -1.12 18.78
N SER A 70 -0.42 -0.10 19.18
CA SER A 70 -0.22 0.21 20.60
C SER A 70 -1.61 0.27 21.26
N SER A 71 -1.76 -0.12 22.53
CA SER A 71 -3.06 -0.09 23.24
C SER A 71 -3.74 1.30 23.33
N GLU A 72 -3.13 2.34 22.75
CA GLU A 72 -3.55 3.74 22.76
C GLU A 72 -3.86 4.29 21.35
N GLU A 73 -3.60 3.54 20.27
CA GLU A 73 -3.92 3.97 18.89
C GLU A 73 -5.17 3.23 18.39
N ASP A 74 -6.18 4.00 17.96
CA ASP A 74 -7.39 3.44 17.36
C ASP A 74 -7.01 2.75 16.03
N THR A 75 -7.14 1.43 16.00
CA THR A 75 -6.92 0.63 14.79
C THR A 75 -8.25 0.48 14.06
N PHE A 76 -8.36 1.04 12.86
CA PHE A 76 -9.56 0.92 12.03
C PHE A 76 -9.40 -0.22 11.02
N VAL A 77 -10.33 -1.17 11.03
CA VAL A 77 -10.36 -2.30 10.10
C VAL A 77 -11.54 -2.13 9.16
N MET A 78 -11.31 -2.28 7.86
CA MET A 78 -12.31 -2.01 6.82
C MET A 78 -13.64 -2.73 7.02
N LYS A 79 -13.62 -3.95 7.58
CA LYS A 79 -14.82 -4.77 7.83
C LYS A 79 -15.66 -4.27 8.98
N ASP A 80 -15.04 -3.63 9.97
CA ASP A 80 -15.67 -3.23 11.22
C ASP A 80 -16.01 -1.74 11.25
N THR A 81 -15.40 -0.94 10.37
CA THR A 81 -15.62 0.50 10.26
C THR A 81 -16.63 0.83 9.15
N ARG A 82 -17.70 1.53 9.50
CA ARG A 82 -18.67 2.07 8.52
C ARG A 82 -18.16 3.34 7.87
N LEU A 83 -18.61 3.61 6.65
CA LEU A 83 -18.29 4.85 5.94
C LEU A 83 -18.75 6.07 6.73
N SER A 84 -19.98 6.05 7.27
CA SER A 84 -20.54 7.15 8.07
C SER A 84 -19.83 7.41 9.40
N GLU A 85 -18.93 6.53 9.86
CA GLU A 85 -18.18 6.75 11.10
C GLU A 85 -17.02 7.72 10.91
N LEU A 86 -16.45 7.77 9.70
CA LEU A 86 -15.28 8.62 9.37
C LEU A 86 -15.59 9.67 8.30
N LEU A 87 -16.71 9.53 7.58
CA LEU A 87 -17.12 10.42 6.51
C LEU A 87 -18.46 11.07 6.84
N GLU A 88 -18.43 12.38 7.06
CA GLU A 88 -19.55 13.21 7.47
C GLU A 88 -19.90 14.30 6.43
N ASP A 89 -18.92 14.80 5.68
CA ASP A 89 -19.03 15.97 4.83
C ASP A 89 -18.69 15.69 3.36
N GLU A 90 -19.37 16.41 2.48
CA GLU A 90 -19.01 16.42 1.05
C GLU A 90 -17.60 16.99 0.86
N LYS A 91 -16.90 16.48 -0.15
CA LYS A 91 -15.52 16.82 -0.54
C LYS A 91 -14.43 16.28 0.38
N GLN A 92 -14.75 15.48 1.39
CA GLN A 92 -13.74 14.73 2.12
C GLN A 92 -12.92 13.86 1.15
N LYS A 93 -11.61 13.86 1.37
CA LYS A 93 -10.61 13.21 0.52
C LYS A 93 -10.14 11.92 1.15
N LEU A 94 -9.98 10.91 0.32
CA LEU A 94 -9.41 9.63 0.72
C LEU A 94 -8.36 9.18 -0.28
N ILE A 95 -7.30 8.56 0.22
CA ILE A 95 -6.33 7.85 -0.59
C ILE A 95 -6.59 6.35 -0.43
N TYR A 96 -6.72 5.63 -1.54
CA TYR A 96 -6.80 4.17 -1.52
C TYR A 96 -5.52 3.59 -2.10
N VAL A 97 -4.71 2.95 -1.26
CA VAL A 97 -3.48 2.27 -1.67
C VAL A 97 -3.85 0.89 -2.17
N PHE A 98 -3.76 0.68 -3.48
CA PHE A 98 -4.11 -0.61 -4.10
C PHE A 98 -2.90 -1.53 -4.32
N ASP A 99 -1.69 -0.97 -4.32
CA ASP A 99 -0.42 -1.70 -4.39
C ASP A 99 0.56 -1.08 -3.38
N PRO A 100 0.63 -1.62 -2.15
CA PRO A 100 1.52 -1.10 -1.11
C PRO A 100 3.01 -1.26 -1.43
N LEU A 101 3.38 -2.23 -2.27
CA LEU A 101 4.79 -2.51 -2.58
C LEU A 101 5.40 -1.39 -3.43
N THR A 102 4.61 -0.82 -4.33
CA THR A 102 5.02 0.27 -5.23
C THR A 102 4.37 1.61 -4.88
N GLU A 103 3.66 1.67 -3.74
CA GLU A 103 2.97 2.85 -3.20
C GLU A 103 1.95 3.48 -4.17
N ARG A 104 1.29 2.66 -5.00
CA ARG A 104 0.35 3.16 -6.01
C ARG A 104 -1.05 3.32 -5.45
N VAL A 105 -1.70 4.40 -5.84
CA VAL A 105 -2.91 4.88 -5.17
C VAL A 105 -4.00 5.33 -6.14
N PHE A 106 -5.23 5.29 -5.64
CA PHE A 106 -6.33 6.08 -6.17
C PHE A 106 -6.63 7.26 -5.26
N PHE A 107 -6.92 8.39 -5.89
CA PHE A 107 -7.44 9.57 -5.22
C PHE A 107 -8.97 9.51 -5.26
N ILE A 108 -9.58 9.55 -4.09
CA ILE A 108 -11.01 9.41 -3.90
C ILE A 108 -11.57 10.67 -3.24
N GLU A 109 -12.69 11.16 -3.74
CA GLU A 109 -13.41 12.30 -3.16
C GLU A 109 -14.87 11.89 -2.90
N LEU A 110 -15.39 12.19 -1.70
CA LEU A 110 -16.81 12.08 -1.40
C LEU A 110 -17.58 13.23 -2.08
N SER A 111 -17.88 13.06 -3.35
CA SER A 111 -18.41 14.14 -4.21
C SER A 111 -19.83 14.61 -3.86
N GLU A 112 -20.68 13.74 -3.32
CA GLU A 112 -22.09 14.05 -3.04
C GLU A 112 -22.65 13.13 -1.94
N ILE A 113 -23.47 13.70 -1.04
CA ILE A 113 -24.24 12.95 -0.04
C ILE A 113 -25.74 13.09 -0.34
N ILE A 114 -26.36 12.00 -0.79
CA ILE A 114 -27.76 11.98 -1.21
C ILE A 114 -28.63 11.45 -0.06
N THR A 115 -29.36 12.35 0.57
CA THR A 115 -30.27 12.02 1.69
C THR A 115 -31.60 11.42 1.20
N GLY A 116 -32.28 10.65 2.06
CA GLY A 116 -33.61 10.08 1.77
C GLY A 116 -33.60 8.96 0.71
N LYS A 117 -32.42 8.40 0.41
CA LYS A 117 -32.23 7.21 -0.41
C LYS A 117 -31.30 6.26 0.31
N ASP A 118 -31.53 4.98 0.08
CA ASP A 118 -30.71 3.89 0.58
C ASP A 118 -30.40 2.94 -0.59
N LEU A 119 -29.26 2.27 -0.52
CA LEU A 119 -28.78 1.32 -1.51
C LEU A 119 -28.43 0.00 -0.85
N GLU A 120 -28.98 -1.12 -1.33
CA GLU A 120 -28.62 -2.44 -0.79
C GLU A 120 -27.18 -2.84 -1.12
N HIS A 121 -26.68 -2.42 -2.28
CA HIS A 121 -25.35 -2.76 -2.77
C HIS A 121 -24.69 -1.56 -3.44
N ALA A 122 -23.35 -1.52 -3.37
CA ALA A 122 -22.55 -0.54 -4.08
C ALA A 122 -22.73 -0.69 -5.60
N VAL A 123 -22.86 0.45 -6.30
CA VAL A 123 -23.05 0.50 -7.75
C VAL A 123 -22.00 1.41 -8.39
N CYS A 124 -21.28 0.87 -9.36
CA CYS A 124 -20.42 1.67 -10.24
C CYS A 124 -21.28 2.45 -11.24
N SER A 125 -21.64 3.69 -10.89
CA SER A 125 -22.54 4.52 -11.68
C SER A 125 -21.89 5.14 -12.94
N ARG A 126 -20.56 5.27 -12.95
CA ARG A 126 -19.79 5.76 -14.11
C ARG A 126 -18.46 5.01 -14.23
N LYS A 127 -18.07 4.68 -15.47
CA LYS A 127 -16.78 4.08 -15.82
C LYS A 127 -16.24 4.75 -17.08
N GLU A 128 -15.10 5.43 -16.97
CA GLU A 128 -14.38 6.03 -18.11
C GLU A 128 -12.88 5.71 -18.00
N GLY A 129 -12.22 5.51 -19.14
CA GLY A 129 -10.83 5.07 -19.18
C GLY A 129 -10.61 3.65 -18.63
N ASN A 130 -9.42 3.13 -18.89
CA ASN A 130 -8.98 1.86 -18.32
C ASN A 130 -8.37 2.11 -16.94
N PRO A 131 -8.58 1.22 -15.96
CA PRO A 131 -7.84 1.30 -14.71
C PRO A 131 -6.34 1.08 -14.98
N PRO A 132 -5.45 1.62 -14.14
CA PRO A 132 -4.06 1.22 -14.15
C PRO A 132 -3.91 -0.31 -13.97
N LYS A 133 -2.72 -0.86 -14.21
CA LYS A 133 -2.48 -2.27 -13.88
C LYS A 133 -2.48 -2.42 -12.36
N GLN A 134 -3.04 -3.51 -11.82
CA GLN A 134 -3.08 -3.69 -10.37
C GLN A 134 -1.68 -3.85 -9.77
N THR A 135 -0.89 -4.78 -10.29
CA THR A 135 0.49 -5.02 -9.84
C THR A 135 1.45 -4.92 -11.02
N VAL A 136 2.69 -4.56 -10.72
CA VAL A 136 3.81 -4.73 -11.64
C VAL A 136 4.31 -6.17 -11.49
N ASP A 137 4.26 -6.94 -12.56
CA ASP A 137 4.75 -8.32 -12.55
C ASP A 137 6.29 -8.29 -12.60
N PHE A 138 6.92 -8.24 -11.43
CA PHE A 138 8.39 -8.25 -11.31
C PHE A 138 9.00 -9.52 -11.91
N ASP A 139 8.25 -10.64 -11.99
CA ASP A 139 8.72 -11.85 -12.65
C ASP A 139 8.79 -11.68 -14.18
N GLU A 140 7.89 -10.92 -14.80
CA GLU A 140 8.02 -10.55 -16.22
C GLU A 140 9.22 -9.63 -16.45
N GLN A 141 9.47 -8.70 -15.52
CA GLN A 141 10.59 -7.77 -15.62
C GLN A 141 11.95 -8.47 -15.46
N MET A 142 12.06 -9.41 -14.51
CA MET A 142 13.24 -10.26 -14.36
C MET A 142 13.43 -11.24 -15.54
N LYS A 143 12.34 -11.72 -16.18
CA LYS A 143 12.44 -12.55 -17.38
C LYS A 143 12.82 -11.77 -18.65
N ALA A 144 12.47 -10.49 -18.71
CA ALA A 144 12.93 -9.61 -19.79
C ALA A 144 14.41 -9.23 -19.59
N ASP A 145 14.82 -9.01 -18.34
CA ASP A 145 16.19 -8.63 -17.97
C ASP A 145 17.16 -9.83 -17.94
N SER A 146 16.66 -11.06 -17.77
CA SER A 146 17.47 -12.29 -17.92
C SER A 146 17.83 -12.63 -19.38
N SER A 147 17.48 -11.77 -20.34
CA SER A 147 18.09 -11.76 -21.67
C SER A 147 19.41 -10.98 -21.74
N LEU A 148 19.76 -10.24 -20.67
CA LEU A 148 21.11 -9.78 -20.44
C LEU A 148 21.81 -10.90 -19.67
N ASP A 149 22.73 -11.60 -20.34
CA ASP A 149 23.64 -12.60 -19.76
C ASP A 149 24.39 -11.99 -18.56
N LEU A 150 23.78 -12.05 -17.37
CA LEU A 150 24.48 -11.86 -16.10
C LEU A 150 25.30 -13.13 -15.88
N ASP A 151 26.51 -13.11 -16.46
CA ASP A 151 27.57 -14.07 -16.22
C ASP A 151 27.71 -14.32 -14.71
N GLU A 152 27.70 -15.60 -14.30
CA GLU A 152 27.82 -16.07 -12.91
C GLU A 152 29.09 -15.53 -12.22
N ASN A 153 30.02 -14.92 -12.97
CA ASN A 153 31.20 -14.23 -12.45
C ASN A 153 30.94 -12.93 -11.65
N PHE A 154 29.70 -12.42 -11.55
CA PHE A 154 29.44 -11.21 -10.74
C PHE A 154 29.43 -11.50 -9.23
N TYR A 155 29.04 -12.70 -8.82
CA TYR A 155 29.23 -13.17 -7.46
C TYR A 155 30.60 -13.85 -7.39
N GLY A 156 31.61 -13.01 -7.18
CA GLY A 156 33.01 -13.42 -7.25
C GLY A 156 33.29 -14.73 -6.52
N ASP A 157 33.68 -15.74 -7.29
CA ASP A 157 34.65 -16.77 -6.91
C ASP A 157 36.04 -16.13 -6.73
N GLN A 158 36.10 -15.06 -5.94
CA GLN A 158 37.35 -14.59 -5.36
C GLN A 158 37.62 -15.55 -4.21
N GLU A 159 38.31 -16.65 -4.52
CA GLU A 159 39.06 -17.38 -3.50
C GLU A 159 39.74 -16.33 -2.61
N TYR A 160 39.49 -16.40 -1.30
CA TYR A 160 40.12 -15.54 -0.31
C TYR A 160 41.65 -15.61 -0.51
N ASP A 161 42.21 -14.59 -1.19
CA ASP A 161 43.65 -14.53 -1.41
C ASP A 161 44.31 -14.03 -0.12
N MET A 162 44.91 -14.97 0.61
CA MET A 162 45.59 -14.70 1.86
C MET A 162 46.84 -13.82 1.67
N GLU A 163 47.27 -13.58 0.42
CA GLU A 163 48.38 -12.66 0.10
C GLU A 163 47.98 -11.18 0.13
N ASP A 164 46.69 -10.85 0.05
CA ASP A 164 46.17 -9.47 0.19
C ASP A 164 45.84 -9.11 1.65
N PHE A 165 46.10 -10.02 2.59
CA PHE A 165 46.02 -9.75 4.02
C PHE A 165 47.28 -8.98 4.48
N ASP A 166 47.21 -7.65 4.48
CA ASP A 166 48.25 -6.77 5.03
C ASP A 166 48.22 -6.83 6.59
N PRO A 167 49.12 -7.59 7.24
CA PRO A 167 49.10 -7.75 8.69
C PRO A 167 49.65 -6.49 9.40
N ASP A 168 50.33 -5.61 8.67
CA ASP A 168 50.96 -4.38 9.20
C ASP A 168 49.99 -3.19 9.22
N GLY A 169 48.82 -3.30 8.56
CA GLY A 169 47.73 -2.32 8.65
C GLY A 169 46.97 -2.37 9.99
N TYR A 170 47.17 -3.42 10.78
CA TYR A 170 46.63 -3.57 12.13
C TYR A 170 47.67 -3.14 13.18
N ASP A 171 47.91 -1.84 13.31
CA ASP A 171 48.46 -1.27 14.55
C ASP A 171 47.38 -1.38 15.64
N ILE A 172 47.19 -2.60 16.16
CA ILE A 172 46.67 -2.81 17.50
C ILE A 172 47.73 -2.25 18.44
N GLY A 173 47.59 -0.96 18.73
CA GLY A 173 48.22 -0.34 19.87
C GLY A 173 48.01 -1.24 21.08
N SER A 174 49.11 -1.69 21.65
CA SER A 174 49.20 -2.53 22.84
C SER A 174 48.10 -2.17 23.86
N GLY A 175 47.12 -3.07 24.02
CA GLY A 175 45.94 -2.77 24.81
C GLY A 175 44.98 -3.92 25.05
N GLY A 176 45.48 -5.11 25.38
CA GLY A 176 44.77 -6.13 26.19
C GLY A 176 43.64 -6.89 25.50
N ASN A 177 43.89 -8.18 25.22
CA ASN A 177 42.85 -9.14 24.87
C ASN A 177 41.97 -9.42 26.11
N PRO A 178 40.65 -9.14 26.12
CA PRO A 178 39.81 -9.26 27.32
C PRO A 178 39.31 -10.70 27.59
N TYR A 179 39.96 -11.72 27.00
CA TYR A 179 39.50 -13.12 27.06
C TYR A 179 40.52 -14.13 27.59
N ASP A 180 41.65 -13.69 28.16
CA ASP A 180 42.44 -14.56 29.05
C ASP A 180 41.89 -14.45 30.48
N GLU A 181 40.72 -15.07 30.70
CA GLU A 181 40.31 -15.47 32.04
C GLU A 181 40.91 -16.86 32.28
N ASP A 182 42.09 -16.86 32.91
CA ASP A 182 42.84 -18.05 33.30
C ASP A 182 41.94 -19.05 34.04
N LYS A 183 41.76 -20.20 33.40
CA LYS A 183 41.31 -21.43 34.02
C LYS A 183 42.54 -22.08 34.66
N TYR A 184 42.72 -21.96 35.98
CA TYR A 184 43.19 -22.97 36.96
C TYR A 184 43.69 -22.32 38.26
#